data_AF-A0AAP3XS42-F1
#
_entry.id   AF-A0AAP3XS42-F1
#
_cell.length_a   1.000
_cell.length_b   1.000
_cell.length_c   1.000
_cell.angle_alpha   90.00
_cell.angle_beta   90.00
_cell.angle_gamma   90.00
#
_symmetry.space_group_name_H-M   'P 1'
#
loop_
_entity.id
_entity.type
_entity.pdbx_description
1 polymer ?
#
loop_
_entity_poly.entity_id
_entity_poly.type
_entity_poly.pdbx_seq_one_letter_code
_entity_poly.pdbx_strand_id
1 'polypeptide(L)'
;MMLGTVIARLEEPGIAEAVLIAAGDMALLSRLQEAAAAEGVHLAAYASRAVRHFLDHADEEDWLQLMGLMGRSEEAGLVALRAILHKAADHASAGCSGEGPQSSRSVLTE
;
A
#
# COMPACT_ATOMS: atom_id res chain seq x y z
N MET A 1 3.49 21.47 5.43
CA MET A 1 3.37 20.06 5.85
C MET A 1 3.11 19.21 4.61
N MET A 2 4.17 18.69 3.98
CA MET A 2 4.08 18.02 2.67
C MET A 2 3.51 16.60 2.75
N LEU A 3 3.68 15.90 3.87
CA LEU A 3 3.25 14.51 4.01
C LEU A 3 1.73 14.35 3.97
N GLY A 4 0.99 15.22 4.65
CA GLY A 4 -0.48 15.21 4.62
C GLY A 4 -1.06 15.48 3.23
N THR A 5 -0.41 16.36 2.45
CA THR A 5 -0.81 16.60 1.05
C THR A 5 -0.47 15.40 0.17
N VAL A 6 0.70 14.78 0.36
CA VAL A 6 1.10 13.57 -0.36
C VAL A 6 0.11 12.43 -0.07
N ILE A 7 -0.21 12.15 1.20
CA ILE A 7 -1.17 11.12 1.60
C ILE A 7 -2.57 11.39 1.01
N ALA A 8 -3.05 12.64 1.08
CA ALA A 8 -4.33 13.02 0.50
C ALA A 8 -4.37 12.84 -1.03
N ARG A 9 -3.27 13.11 -1.73
CA ARG A 9 -3.16 12.85 -3.18
C ARG A 9 -3.11 11.36 -3.52
N LEU A 10 -2.67 10.52 -2.59
CA LEU A 10 -2.59 9.06 -2.77
C LEU A 10 -3.91 8.33 -2.52
N GLU A 11 -4.86 8.98 -1.84
CA GLU A 11 -6.26 8.54 -1.77
C GLU A 11 -7.05 8.84 -3.06
N GLU A 12 -6.48 9.63 -3.97
CA GLU A 12 -7.14 10.04 -5.21
C GLU A 12 -7.06 8.92 -6.27
N PRO A 13 -8.20 8.38 -6.75
CA PRO A 13 -8.20 7.32 -7.74
C PRO A 13 -7.54 7.78 -9.04
N GLY A 14 -6.43 7.12 -9.42
CA GLY A 14 -5.63 7.42 -10.61
C GLY A 14 -4.24 8.01 -10.33
N ILE A 15 -4.03 8.65 -9.17
CA ILE A 15 -2.69 9.16 -8.79
C ILE A 15 -1.76 8.00 -8.44
N ALA A 16 -2.25 6.96 -7.74
CA ALA A 16 -1.42 5.80 -7.38
C ALA A 16 -0.85 5.07 -8.63
N GLU A 17 -1.67 4.86 -9.66
CA GLU A 17 -1.22 4.28 -10.94
C GLU A 17 -0.25 5.20 -11.68
N ALA A 18 -0.58 6.48 -11.80
CA ALA A 18 0.30 7.45 -12.44
C ALA A 18 1.67 7.56 -11.74
N VAL A 19 1.70 7.48 -10.41
CA VAL A 19 2.93 7.50 -9.62
C VAL A 19 3.72 6.20 -9.77
N LEU A 20 3.06 5.04 -9.82
CA LEU A 20 3.75 3.75 -10.07
C LEU A 20 4.35 3.68 -11.47
N ILE A 21 3.64 4.18 -12.48
CA ILE A 21 4.12 4.30 -13.86
C ILE A 21 5.28 5.30 -13.93
N ALA A 22 5.16 6.47 -13.28
CA ALA A 22 6.23 7.47 -13.23
C ALA A 22 7.46 6.99 -12.45
N ALA A 23 7.28 6.15 -11.43
CA ALA A 23 8.37 5.52 -10.68
C ALA A 23 9.12 4.45 -11.49
N GLY A 24 8.58 4.02 -12.64
CA GLY A 24 9.21 3.06 -13.54
C GLY A 24 9.25 1.62 -13.02
N ASP A 25 8.51 1.33 -11.94
CA ASP A 25 8.54 0.01 -11.28
C ASP A 25 7.35 -0.85 -11.73
N MET A 26 7.39 -1.26 -13.01
CA MET A 26 6.32 -2.05 -13.63
C MET A 26 6.14 -3.43 -12.97
N ALA A 27 7.21 -3.98 -12.39
CA ALA A 27 7.14 -5.24 -11.63
C ALA A 27 6.35 -5.06 -10.34
N LEU A 28 6.58 -3.98 -9.60
CA LEU A 28 5.78 -3.63 -8.43
C LEU A 28 4.31 -3.38 -8.80
N LEU A 29 4.06 -2.66 -9.90
CA LEU A 29 2.70 -2.44 -10.40
C LEU A 29 1.97 -3.76 -10.68
N SER A 30 2.61 -4.71 -11.36
CA SER A 30 2.05 -6.04 -11.63
C SER A 30 1.68 -6.79 -10.34
N ARG A 31 2.61 -6.84 -9.37
CA ARG A 31 2.36 -7.53 -8.08
C ARG A 31 1.20 -6.90 -7.31
N LEU A 32 1.09 -5.58 -7.32
CA LEU A 32 -0.02 -4.87 -6.69
C LEU A 32 -1.35 -5.13 -7.40
N GLN A 33 -1.35 -5.22 -8.74
CA GLN A 33 -2.56 -5.59 -9.49
C GLN A 33 -3.00 -7.01 -9.17
N GLU A 34 -2.06 -7.97 -9.10
CA GLU A 34 -2.37 -9.35 -8.72
C GLU A 34 -2.92 -9.43 -7.30
N ALA A 35 -2.32 -8.72 -6.34
CA ALA A 35 -2.80 -8.65 -4.96
C ALA A 35 -4.20 -8.01 -4.87
N ALA A 36 -4.42 -6.89 -5.56
CA ALA A 36 -5.72 -6.22 -5.60
C ALA A 36 -6.80 -7.12 -6.23
N ALA A 37 -6.46 -7.83 -7.31
CA ALA A 37 -7.35 -8.77 -7.98
C ALA A 37 -7.69 -9.98 -7.09
N ALA A 38 -6.73 -10.50 -6.32
CA ALA A 38 -6.96 -11.57 -5.35
C ALA A 38 -7.95 -11.17 -4.25
N GLU A 39 -7.93 -9.90 -3.85
CA GLU A 39 -8.89 -9.32 -2.90
C GLU A 39 -10.21 -8.84 -3.55
N GLY A 40 -10.32 -8.88 -4.88
CA GLY A 40 -11.50 -8.40 -5.60
C GLY A 40 -11.69 -6.87 -5.54
N VAL A 41 -10.62 -6.11 -5.28
CA VAL A 41 -10.65 -4.64 -5.16
C VAL A 41 -9.88 -3.98 -6.30
N HIS A 42 -10.18 -2.70 -6.54
CA HIS A 42 -9.44 -1.91 -7.53
C HIS A 42 -8.03 -1.58 -7.01
N LEU A 43 -7.03 -1.53 -7.90
CA LEU A 43 -5.63 -1.22 -7.55
C LEU A 43 -5.51 0.08 -6.73
N ALA A 44 -6.20 1.13 -7.16
CA ALA A 44 -6.22 2.40 -6.42
C ALA A 44 -6.69 2.23 -4.98
N ALA A 45 -7.78 1.48 -4.75
CA ALA A 45 -8.31 1.23 -3.41
C ALA A 45 -7.34 0.39 -2.56
N TYR A 46 -6.71 -0.63 -3.17
CA TYR A 46 -5.67 -1.44 -2.52
C TYR A 46 -4.48 -0.58 -2.08
N ALA A 47 -3.97 0.27 -2.98
CA ALA A 47 -2.84 1.15 -2.71
C ALA A 47 -3.16 2.17 -1.60
N SER A 48 -4.32 2.84 -1.65
CA SER A 48 -4.72 3.78 -0.60
C SER A 48 -4.89 3.08 0.75
N ARG A 49 -5.45 1.86 0.77
CA ARG A 49 -5.57 1.06 1.99
C ARG A 49 -4.21 0.64 2.55
N ALA A 50 -3.28 0.23 1.70
CA ALA A 50 -1.91 -0.12 2.09
C ALA A 50 -1.18 1.07 2.73
N VAL A 51 -1.33 2.26 2.14
CA VAL A 51 -0.77 3.51 2.68
C VAL A 51 -1.39 3.82 4.04
N ARG A 52 -2.73 3.82 4.13
CA ARG A 52 -3.45 4.05 5.40
C ARG A 52 -3.01 3.06 6.49
N HIS A 53 -2.89 1.77 6.14
CA HIS A 53 -2.48 0.72 7.07
C HIS A 53 -1.06 0.96 7.58
N PHE A 54 -0.12 1.29 6.70
CA PHE A 54 1.24 1.64 7.10
C PHE A 54 1.25 2.84 8.05
N LEU A 55 0.52 3.91 7.75
CA LEU A 55 0.51 5.09 8.61
C LEU A 55 -0.05 4.82 10.01
N ASP A 56 -0.98 3.88 10.12
CA ASP A 56 -1.65 3.53 11.37
C ASP A 56 -0.87 2.47 12.19
N HIS A 57 -0.13 1.59 11.52
CA HIS A 57 0.53 0.43 12.15
C HIS A 57 2.06 0.40 12.02
N ALA A 58 2.69 1.38 11.35
CA ALA A 58 4.14 1.41 11.23
C ALA A 58 4.79 1.61 12.59
N ASP A 59 5.73 0.71 12.91
CA ASP A 59 6.55 0.79 14.11
C ASP A 59 7.70 1.80 13.93
N GLU A 60 8.41 2.13 15.01
CA GLU A 60 9.52 3.08 15.00
C GLU A 60 10.61 2.71 13.98
N GLU A 61 10.92 1.41 13.82
CA GLU A 61 11.88 0.96 12.80
C GLU A 61 11.43 1.27 11.36
N ASP A 62 10.15 1.07 11.07
CA ASP A 62 9.57 1.36 9.76
C ASP A 62 9.61 2.86 9.47
N TRP A 63 9.28 3.67 10.47
CA TRP A 63 9.35 5.12 10.38
C TRP A 63 10.79 5.61 10.18
N LEU A 64 11.75 5.05 10.91
CA LEU A 64 13.18 5.37 10.76
C LEU A 64 13.68 5.03 9.36
N GLN A 65 13.32 3.85 8.84
CA GLN A 65 13.69 3.44 7.48
C GLN A 65 13.08 4.35 6.43
N LEU A 66 11.80 4.71 6.57
CA LEU A 66 11.10 5.64 5.67
C LEU A 66 11.76 7.02 5.69
N MET A 67 12.07 7.56 6.87
CA MET A 67 12.76 8.83 7.03
C MET A 67 14.17 8.82 6.42
N GLY A 68 14.91 7.72 6.58
CA GLY A 68 16.23 7.55 5.98
C GLY A 68 16.20 7.45 4.45
N LEU A 69 15.11 6.94 3.86
CA LEU A 69 14.89 6.95 2.42
C LEU A 69 14.50 8.34 1.91
N MET A 70 13.56 9.00 2.58
CA MET A 70 13.12 10.36 2.25
C MET A 70 14.25 11.39 2.33
N GLY A 71 15.11 11.30 3.35
CA GLY A 71 16.22 12.23 3.56
C GLY A 71 17.31 12.17 2.48
N ARG A 72 17.29 11.16 1.61
CA ARG A 72 18.27 10.95 0.53
C ARG A 72 17.70 11.22 -0.85
N SER A 73 16.49 11.78 -0.96
CA SER A 73 15.83 11.96 -2.24
C SER A 73 15.11 13.30 -2.33
N GLU A 74 15.31 13.99 -3.45
CA GLU A 74 14.59 15.24 -3.76
C GLU A 74 13.08 14.98 -3.95
N GLU A 75 12.71 13.74 -4.28
CA GLU A 75 11.33 13.28 -4.43
C GLU A 75 10.86 12.44 -3.24
N ALA A 76 11.05 12.96 -2.02
CA ALA A 76 10.74 12.26 -0.76
C ALA A 76 9.33 11.63 -0.73
N GLY A 77 8.31 12.31 -1.25
CA GLY A 77 6.94 11.77 -1.29
C GLY A 77 6.77 10.54 -2.18
N LEU A 78 7.48 10.51 -3.31
CA LEU A 78 7.45 9.42 -4.28
C LEU A 78 8.19 8.20 -3.74
N VAL A 79 9.34 8.44 -3.10
CA VAL A 79 10.12 7.42 -2.39
C VAL A 79 9.35 6.80 -1.24
N ALA A 80 8.67 7.62 -0.44
CA ALA A 80 7.85 7.13 0.66
C ALA A 80 6.73 6.21 0.16
N LEU A 81 6.01 6.62 -0.88
CA LEU A 81 4.97 5.80 -1.47
C LEU A 81 5.51 4.46 -1.95
N ARG A 82 6.61 4.48 -2.73
CA ARG A 82 7.20 3.26 -3.28
C ARG A 82 7.61 2.28 -2.18
N ALA A 83 8.22 2.78 -1.11
CA ALA A 83 8.62 1.95 0.02
C ALA A 83 7.41 1.28 0.69
N ILE A 84 6.34 2.04 0.94
CA ILE A 84 5.11 1.54 1.57
C ILE A 84 4.43 0.49 0.68
N LEU A 85 4.31 0.77 -0.62
CA LEU A 85 3.67 -0.15 -1.57
C LEU A 85 4.49 -1.43 -1.78
N HIS A 86 5.82 -1.33 -1.79
CA HIS A 86 6.69 -2.50 -1.85
C HIS A 86 6.50 -3.39 -0.62
N LYS A 87 6.39 -2.79 0.56
CA LYS A 87 6.09 -3.53 1.79
C LYS A 87 4.74 -4.23 1.71
N ALA A 88 3.69 -3.55 1.23
CA ALA A 88 2.37 -4.16 1.07
C ALA A 88 2.34 -5.31 0.05
N ALA A 89 3.06 -5.17 -1.07
CA ALA A 89 3.18 -6.24 -2.07
C ALA A 89 3.94 -7.47 -1.53
N ASP A 90 4.91 -7.27 -0.64
CA ASP A 90 5.65 -8.36 -0.01
C ASP A 90 4.77 -9.17 0.94
N HIS A 91 3.97 -8.49 1.77
CA HIS A 91 2.97 -9.12 2.65
C HIS A 91 1.92 -9.91 1.85
N ALA A 92 1.47 -9.40 0.70
CA ALA A 92 0.54 -10.12 -0.16
C ALA A 92 1.15 -11.41 -0.72
N SER A 93 2.41 -11.39 -1.16
CA SER A 93 3.10 -12.60 -1.61
C SER A 93 3.39 -13.60 -0.48
N ALA A 94 3.61 -13.13 0.74
CA ALA A 94 3.76 -13.98 1.92
C ALA A 94 2.41 -14.60 2.35
N GLY A 95 1.32 -13.85 2.23
CA GLY A 95 -0.06 -14.27 2.53
C GLY A 95 -0.61 -15.34 1.60
N CYS A 96 0.01 -15.61 0.44
CA CYS A 96 -0.33 -16.76 -0.39
C CYS A 96 -0.06 -18.12 0.28
N SER A 97 0.58 -18.15 1.47
CA SER A 97 0.55 -19.31 2.37
C SER A 97 -0.61 -19.24 3.37
N GLY A 98 -1.85 -19.36 2.86
CA GLY A 98 -3.02 -19.83 3.61
C GLY A 98 -3.74 -18.84 4.54
N GLU A 99 -4.99 -18.50 4.18
CA GLU A 99 -6.05 -18.25 5.16
C GLU A 99 -7.37 -18.82 4.62
N GLY A 100 -7.98 -19.70 5.43
CA GLY A 100 -9.20 -20.44 5.12
C GLY A 100 -10.49 -19.61 5.19
N PRO A 101 -11.65 -20.25 5.00
CA PRO A 101 -12.90 -19.56 4.70
C PRO A 101 -13.42 -18.69 5.86
N GLN A 102 -13.56 -17.41 5.54
CA GLN A 102 -14.57 -16.45 5.99
C GLN A 102 -15.51 -16.92 7.11
N SER A 103 -15.32 -16.31 8.27
CA SER A 103 -16.13 -16.42 9.47
C SER A 103 -17.62 -16.17 9.16
N SER A 104 -18.38 -17.25 9.06
CA SER A 104 -19.84 -17.26 9.22
C SER A 104 -20.20 -16.77 10.62
N ARG A 105 -20.30 -15.46 10.82
CA ARG A 105 -20.97 -14.90 12.00
C ARG A 105 -22.46 -14.78 11.68
N SER A 106 -23.16 -15.91 11.85
CA SER A 106 -24.63 -15.98 11.80
C SER A 106 -25.26 -14.91 12.68
N VAL A 107 -26.04 -14.05 12.04
CA VAL A 107 -27.17 -13.34 12.61
C VAL A 107 -28.37 -14.29 12.62
N LEU A 108 -28.79 -14.78 13.78
CA LEU A 108 -30.10 -15.40 14.08
C LEU A 108 -30.13 -15.57 15.60
N THR A 109 -30.81 -14.71 16.38
CA THR A 109 -32.25 -14.76 16.70
C THR A 109 -32.67 -16.18 17.10
N GLU A 110 -32.67 -16.50 18.39
CA GLU A 110 -33.84 -16.55 19.29
C GLU A 110 -33.41 -16.64 20.75
#